data_AF-A0A966HHR1-F1
#
_entry.id   AF-A0A966HHR1-F1
#
_cell.length_a   1.000
_cell.length_b   1.000
_cell.length_c   1.000
_cell.angle_alpha   90.00
_cell.angle_beta   90.00
_cell.angle_gamma   90.00
#
_symmetry.space_group_name_H-M   'P 1'
#
loop_
_entity.id
_entity.type
_entity.pdbx_description
1 polymer ?
#
loop_
_entity_poly.entity_id
_entity_poly.type
_entity_poly.pdbx_seq_one_letter_code
_entity_poly.pdbx_strand_id
1 'polypeptide(L)'
;MHQYASTAALLSGNWNNGSQAGAFYLNLNNAASNRNYNISGRAQYVHHTRKLKMLRPQIVPCPLAKHKKQQQASLVGYSETEAF
;
A
#
# COMPACT_ATOMS: atom_id res chain seq x y z
N MET A 1 -32.91 21.95 -22.07
CA MET A 1 -32.71 20.56 -21.58
C MET A 1 -31.64 20.60 -20.49
N HIS A 2 -32.02 20.75 -19.22
CA HIS A 2 -31.06 20.70 -18.10
C HIS A 2 -30.82 19.24 -17.73
N GLN A 3 -29.74 18.65 -18.26
CA GLN A 3 -29.31 17.33 -17.85
C GLN A 3 -28.67 17.47 -16.46
N TYR A 4 -29.26 16.84 -15.43
CA TYR A 4 -28.65 16.74 -14.11
C TYR A 4 -27.46 15.79 -14.19
N ALA A 5 -26.33 16.29 -14.69
CA ALA A 5 -25.09 15.55 -14.68
C ALA A 5 -24.51 15.57 -13.26
N SER A 6 -24.17 14.40 -12.71
CA SER A 6 -23.39 14.29 -11.49
C SER A 6 -22.04 14.97 -11.71
N THR A 7 -21.81 16.07 -11.01
CA THR A 7 -20.58 16.85 -11.08
C THR A 7 -19.51 16.20 -10.22
N ALA A 8 -18.28 16.14 -10.74
CA ALA A 8 -17.14 15.66 -9.98
C ALA A 8 -16.43 16.85 -9.32
N ALA A 9 -16.16 16.74 -8.03
CA ALA A 9 -15.42 17.75 -7.29
C ALA A 9 -13.93 17.74 -7.66
N LEU A 10 -13.45 18.88 -8.16
CA LEU A 10 -12.03 19.11 -8.42
C LEU A 10 -11.48 20.07 -7.38
N LEU A 11 -10.38 19.67 -6.73
CA LEU A 11 -9.76 20.39 -5.63
C LEU A 11 -8.44 21.04 -6.07
N SER A 12 -8.00 22.05 -5.33
CA SER A 12 -6.68 22.72 -5.42
C SER A 12 -6.41 23.58 -6.66
N GLY A 13 -7.04 23.28 -7.80
CA GLY A 13 -6.84 24.00 -9.06
C GLY A 13 -5.69 23.43 -9.91
N ASN A 14 -5.54 23.94 -11.13
CA ASN A 14 -4.51 23.55 -12.10
C ASN A 14 -3.57 24.74 -12.41
N TRP A 15 -2.52 24.51 -13.21
CA TRP A 15 -1.46 25.49 -13.51
C TRP A 15 -1.96 26.81 -14.11
N ASN A 16 -3.13 26.85 -14.75
CA ASN A 16 -3.70 28.05 -15.37
C ASN A 16 -4.70 28.81 -14.47
N ASN A 17 -4.97 28.33 -13.25
CA ASN A 17 -5.94 28.97 -12.36
C ASN A 17 -5.39 30.19 -11.59
N GLY A 18 -4.09 30.45 -11.63
CA GLY A 18 -3.49 31.63 -10.99
C GLY A 18 -3.83 31.75 -9.51
N SER A 19 -4.31 32.92 -9.08
CA SER A 19 -4.68 33.21 -7.68
C SER A 19 -5.91 32.47 -7.17
N GLN A 20 -6.67 31.80 -8.05
CA GLN A 20 -7.81 30.97 -7.64
C GLN A 20 -7.37 29.61 -7.11
N ALA A 21 -6.19 29.13 -7.48
CA ALA A 21 -5.66 27.87 -6.97
C ALA A 21 -5.34 27.95 -5.47
N GLY A 22 -5.58 26.87 -4.74
CA GLY A 22 -5.34 26.81 -3.30
C GLY A 22 -6.04 25.65 -2.62
N ALA A 23 -5.64 25.29 -1.40
CA ALA A 23 -6.10 24.08 -0.70
C ALA A 23 -7.64 23.98 -0.53
N PHE A 24 -8.34 25.11 -0.54
CA PHE A 24 -9.80 25.20 -0.39
C PHE A 24 -10.53 25.52 -1.70
N TYR A 25 -9.82 25.60 -2.83
CA TYR A 25 -10.45 25.79 -4.14
C TYR A 25 -11.25 24.56 -4.53
N LEU A 26 -12.52 24.75 -4.87
CA LEU A 26 -13.46 23.72 -5.28
C LEU A 26 -14.10 24.12 -6.62
N ASN A 27 -13.92 23.28 -7.64
CA ASN A 27 -14.56 23.46 -8.94
C ASN A 27 -15.54 22.29 -9.22
N LEU A 28 -16.78 22.64 -9.56
CA LEU A 28 -17.90 21.73 -9.83
C LEU A 28 -18.45 21.87 -11.27
N ASN A 29 -17.72 22.50 -12.18
CA ASN A 29 -18.20 22.80 -13.54
C ASN A 29 -18.10 21.62 -14.53
N ASN A 30 -17.60 20.46 -14.09
CA ASN A 30 -17.41 19.28 -14.94
C ASN A 30 -18.31 18.12 -14.49
N ALA A 31 -18.98 17.48 -15.45
CA ALA A 31 -19.58 16.18 -15.26
C ALA A 31 -18.49 15.12 -15.01
N ALA A 32 -18.83 14.04 -14.29
CA ALA A 32 -17.88 12.95 -14.00
C ALA A 32 -17.32 12.25 -15.25
N SER A 33 -18.03 12.30 -16.38
CA SER A 33 -17.59 11.76 -17.66
C SER A 33 -16.62 12.65 -18.42
N ASN A 34 -16.44 13.93 -18.02
CA ASN A 34 -15.61 14.86 -18.75
C ASN A 34 -14.12 14.55 -18.51
N ARG A 35 -13.41 14.18 -19.57
CA ARG A 35 -11.96 13.93 -19.55
C ARG A 35 -11.23 15.17 -20.04
N ASN A 36 -10.41 15.76 -19.18
CA ASN A 36 -9.55 16.89 -19.53
C ASN A 36 -8.08 16.57 -19.22
N TYR A 37 -7.16 17.07 -20.05
CA TYR A 37 -5.73 16.86 -19.91
C TYR A 37 -5.14 17.47 -18.63
N ASN A 38 -5.72 18.56 -18.13
CA ASN A 38 -5.25 19.26 -16.93
C ASN A 38 -5.98 18.83 -15.64
N ILE A 39 -6.77 17.75 -15.68
CA ILE A 39 -7.54 17.23 -14.55
C ILE A 39 -7.11 15.79 -14.27
N SER A 40 -6.71 15.51 -13.03
CA SER A 40 -6.32 14.18 -12.57
C SER A 40 -6.66 13.97 -11.10
N GLY A 41 -6.70 12.70 -10.67
CA GLY A 41 -6.94 12.32 -9.27
C GLY A 41 -5.65 11.95 -8.55
N ARG A 42 -5.65 12.08 -7.22
CA ARG A 42 -4.58 11.57 -6.34
C ARG A 42 -5.18 10.54 -5.39
N ALA A 43 -4.69 9.30 -5.45
CA ALA A 43 -5.13 8.27 -4.52
C ALA A 43 -4.51 8.53 -3.14
N GLN A 44 -5.33 8.42 -2.10
CA GLN A 44 -4.86 8.46 -0.72
C GLN A 44 -5.02 7.08 -0.09
N TYR A 45 -3.92 6.52 0.41
CA TYR A 45 -3.97 5.29 1.18
C TYR A 45 -4.40 5.61 2.62
N VAL A 46 -5.40 4.89 3.11
CA VAL A 46 -5.86 4.99 4.49
C VAL A 46 -5.66 3.64 5.16
N HIS A 47 -4.79 3.60 6.18
CA HIS A 47 -4.54 2.39 6.95
C HIS A 47 -5.75 2.09 7.84
N HIS A 48 -6.60 1.18 7.40
CA HIS A 48 -7.73 0.73 8.22
C HIS A 48 -7.22 -0.30 9.22
N THR A 49 -7.00 0.11 10.48
CA THR A 49 -6.73 -0.81 11.59
C THR A 49 -7.99 -1.62 11.89
N ARG A 50 -8.23 -2.68 11.12
CA ARG A 50 -9.16 -3.72 11.56
C ARG A 50 -8.57 -4.29 12.83
N LYS A 51 -9.20 -4.04 13.99
CA LYS A 51 -8.97 -4.85 15.18
C LYS A 51 -9.39 -6.27 14.82
N LEU A 52 -8.46 -7.05 14.29
CA LEU A 52 -8.61 -8.48 14.20
C LEU A 52 -8.73 -8.96 15.65
N LYS A 53 -9.95 -9.23 16.11
CA LYS A 53 -10.14 -10.13 17.24
C LYS A 53 -9.49 -11.43 16.77
N MET A 54 -8.28 -11.70 17.24
CA MET A 54 -7.68 -13.02 17.15
C MET A 54 -8.64 -13.97 17.86
N LEU A 55 -9.58 -14.54 17.12
CA LEU A 55 -10.22 -15.78 17.52
C LEU A 55 -9.09 -16.79 17.56
N ARG A 56 -8.78 -17.27 18.76
CA ARG A 56 -7.74 -18.26 19.01
C ARG A 56 -7.92 -19.39 17.98
N PRO A 57 -6.92 -19.70 17.14
CA PRO A 57 -7.04 -20.87 16.29
C PRO A 57 -7.10 -22.08 17.23
N GLN A 58 -8.25 -22.75 17.25
CA GLN A 58 -8.34 -24.09 17.79
C GLN A 58 -7.31 -24.90 17.01
N ILE A 59 -6.31 -25.41 17.72
CA ILE A 59 -5.22 -26.19 17.15
C ILE A 59 -5.84 -27.42 16.49
N VAL A 60 -6.08 -27.33 15.19
CA VAL A 60 -6.27 -28.52 14.36
C VAL A 60 -4.86 -29.01 14.08
N PRO A 61 -4.46 -30.21 14.52
CA PRO A 61 -3.12 -30.70 14.25
C PRO A 61 -2.97 -30.91 12.74
N CYS A 62 -2.28 -30.00 12.05
CA CYS A 62 -1.87 -30.17 10.67
C CYS A 62 -0.68 -31.17 10.66
N PRO A 63 -0.81 -32.39 10.10
CA PRO A 63 0.18 -33.45 10.34
C PRO A 63 1.48 -33.34 9.52
N LEU A 64 1.67 -32.33 8.66
CA LEU A 64 2.70 -32.38 7.61
C LEU A 64 3.51 -31.09 7.44
N ALA A 65 4.28 -30.72 8.47
CA ALA A 65 5.43 -29.83 8.30
C ALA A 65 6.71 -30.59 8.65
N LYS A 66 7.42 -31.11 7.62
CA LYS A 66 8.75 -31.71 7.79
C LYS A 66 9.76 -30.60 8.10
N HIS A 67 10.18 -30.51 9.36
CA HIS A 67 11.26 -29.63 9.77
C HIS A 67 12.61 -30.24 9.32
N LYS A 68 13.31 -29.62 8.36
CA LYS A 68 14.70 -29.99 8.07
C LYS A 68 15.58 -29.48 9.21
N LYS A 69 16.29 -30.38 9.91
CA LYS A 69 17.30 -30.01 10.91
C LYS A 69 18.47 -29.31 10.21
N GLN A 70 18.76 -28.08 10.60
CA GLN A 70 20.05 -27.45 10.32
C GLN A 70 21.12 -28.23 11.11
N GLN A 71 22.06 -28.86 10.41
CA GLN A 71 23.23 -29.44 11.06
C GLN A 71 24.14 -28.29 11.49
N GLN A 72 24.22 -28.05 12.79
CA GLN A 72 25.31 -27.29 13.40
C GLN A 72 26.53 -28.21 13.43
N ALA A 73 27.55 -27.92 12.62
CA ALA A 73 28.84 -28.60 12.71
C ALA A 73 29.61 -28.02 13.90
N SER A 74 29.77 -28.80 14.97
CA SER A 74 30.67 -28.50 16.08
C SER A 74 32.10 -28.90 15.75
N LEU A 75 33.06 -28.03 16.10
CA LEU A 75 34.51 -28.24 16.00
C LEU A 75 34.97 -29.57 16.61
N VAL A 76 35.85 -30.28 15.89
CA VAL A 76 36.83 -31.22 16.45
C VAL A 76 38.13 -30.99 15.69
N GLY A 77 39.18 -30.54 16.40
CA GLY A 77 40.52 -30.32 15.86
C GLY A 77 41.38 -31.58 15.89
N TYR A 78 42.47 -31.56 15.11
CA TYR A 78 43.67 -32.38 15.32
C TYR A 78 44.91 -31.57 14.90
N SER A 79 46.01 -31.87 15.60
CA SER A 79 47.28 -31.17 15.75
C SER A 79 48.39 -31.65 14.81
N GLU A 80 49.56 -30.96 14.91
CA GLU A 80 50.94 -31.32 14.47
C GLU A 80 51.31 -30.91 13.02
N THR A 81 52.12 -29.86 12.78
CA THR A 81 53.59 -29.59 12.95
C THR A 81 54.48 -30.07 11.78
N GLU A 82 55.53 -29.26 11.52
CA GLU A 82 56.66 -29.40 10.57
C GLU A 82 56.36 -28.96 9.12
N ALA A 83 56.88 -27.83 8.59
CA ALA A 83 58.27 -27.44 8.30
C ALA A 83 58.93 -28.22 7.15
N PHE A 84 58.95 -27.61 5.95
CA PHE A 84 60.14 -27.46 5.10
C PHE A 84 59.96 -26.29 4.12
#